data_AF-A0A9J6MTJ1-F1
#
_entry.id   AF-A0A9J6MTJ1-F1
#
_cell.length_a   1.000
_cell.length_b   1.000
_cell.length_c   1.000
_cell.angle_alpha   90.00
_cell.angle_beta   90.00
_cell.angle_gamma   90.00
#
_symmetry.space_group_name_H-M   'P 1'
#
loop_
_entity.id
_entity.type
_entity.pdbx_description
1 polymer ?
#
loop_
_entity_poly.entity_id
_entity_poly.type
_entity_poly.pdbx_seq_one_letter_code
_entity_poly.pdbx_strand_id
1 'polypeptide(L)'
;MTTLFDIGTMFEALKSSIETAKIPDVGKIEPIKEVTLDEGMQDGHSLTDVKPEQELQEVQEVDKYMSDDIGLKEKTAEFGDPDYIGEIRHDNEKINQVLSRAEASLQNDSSDLNYQRVSENLERYKGTIFEHELKDSLKDKFEIVEDKQQIVSTEWGETKPDVVLRGAQEDIRIGGLEIKKGEDLYIEAKCGSPEYIRNEMGHILKQVEGHEGNSLVVVTKDYLELSPEVRADFEKKLAEKGSHIYVADVTASEVSTGLFNSLRL
;
A
#
# COMPACT_ATOMS: atom_id res chain seq x y z
N MET A 1 38.32 12.66 8.29
CA MET A 1 38.53 11.38 7.59
C MET A 1 37.16 10.84 7.30
N THR A 2 36.77 10.85 6.03
CA THR A 2 35.42 10.49 5.59
C THR A 2 35.48 9.06 5.06
N THR A 3 34.80 8.14 5.73
CA THR A 3 34.66 6.75 5.28
C THR A 3 33.65 6.70 4.15
N LEU A 4 34.09 6.29 2.96
CA LEU A 4 33.22 5.90 1.85
C LEU A 4 32.45 4.64 2.25
N PHE A 5 31.13 4.69 2.14
CA PHE A 5 30.26 3.52 2.20
C PHE A 5 30.40 2.73 0.90
N ASP A 6 30.77 1.45 1.02
CA ASP A 6 31.07 0.56 -0.09
C ASP A 6 29.78 -0.12 -0.60
N ILE A 7 29.29 0.37 -1.75
CA ILE A 7 28.06 -0.05 -2.43
C ILE A 7 28.21 -1.45 -3.06
N GLY A 8 29.43 -2.01 -3.12
CA GLY A 8 29.70 -3.33 -3.69
C GLY A 8 29.02 -4.49 -2.96
N THR A 9 28.77 -4.36 -1.65
CA THR A 9 28.21 -5.45 -0.83
C THR A 9 26.71 -5.70 -1.04
N MET A 10 25.94 -4.67 -1.43
CA MET A 10 24.51 -4.85 -1.77
C MET A 10 24.30 -5.58 -3.12
N PHE A 11 25.26 -5.47 -4.04
CA PHE A 11 25.15 -6.09 -5.37
C PHE A 11 25.43 -7.60 -5.35
N GLU A 12 26.30 -8.06 -4.45
CA GLU A 12 26.61 -9.49 -4.26
C GLU A 12 25.42 -10.26 -3.65
N ALA A 13 24.69 -9.64 -2.70
CA ALA A 13 23.50 -10.24 -2.09
C ALA A 13 22.32 -10.40 -3.08
N LEU A 14 22.27 -9.56 -4.13
CA LEU A 14 21.25 -9.67 -5.18
C LEU A 14 21.53 -10.80 -6.18
N LYS A 15 22.82 -11.13 -6.40
CA LYS A 15 23.22 -12.18 -7.35
C LYS A 15 22.96 -13.59 -6.82
N SER A 16 23.15 -13.85 -5.52
CA SER A 16 22.93 -15.19 -4.96
C SER A 16 21.47 -15.65 -5.01
N SER A 17 20.53 -14.72 -5.10
CA SER A 17 19.09 -15.02 -5.12
C SER A 17 18.56 -15.40 -6.50
N ILE A 18 19.34 -15.21 -7.56
CA ILE A 18 18.93 -15.45 -8.96
C ILE A 18 19.21 -16.90 -9.41
N GLU A 19 20.08 -17.64 -8.73
CA GLU A 19 20.51 -18.97 -9.20
C GLU A 19 19.57 -20.16 -8.85
N THR A 20 18.41 -19.96 -8.22
CA THR A 20 17.57 -21.10 -7.74
C THR A 20 16.19 -21.28 -8.38
N ALA A 21 15.78 -20.49 -9.37
CA ALA A 21 14.49 -20.71 -10.05
C ALA A 21 14.66 -21.49 -11.38
N LYS A 22 14.59 -22.82 -11.32
CA LYS A 22 14.39 -23.65 -12.52
C LYS A 22 12.95 -23.50 -13.02
N ILE A 23 12.80 -23.00 -14.25
CA ILE A 23 11.52 -22.87 -14.96
C ILE A 23 11.05 -24.27 -15.42
N PRO A 24 9.80 -24.70 -15.15
CA PRO A 24 9.25 -25.92 -15.74
C PRO A 24 8.79 -25.69 -17.18
N ASP A 25 9.14 -26.65 -18.03
CA ASP A 25 8.75 -26.78 -19.44
C ASP A 25 7.24 -27.05 -19.57
N VAL A 26 6.48 -26.14 -20.19
CA VAL A 26 5.04 -26.30 -20.42
C VAL A 26 4.81 -26.66 -21.87
N GLY A 27 4.41 -27.91 -22.09
CA GLY A 27 4.21 -28.51 -23.41
C GLY A 27 3.00 -27.97 -24.19
N LYS A 28 3.20 -27.95 -25.52
CA LYS A 28 2.25 -28.08 -26.65
C LYS A 28 0.82 -27.53 -26.47
N ILE A 29 0.56 -26.43 -27.16
CA ILE A 29 -0.76 -25.84 -27.42
C ILE A 29 -1.43 -26.62 -28.57
N GLU A 30 -2.64 -27.16 -28.32
CA GLU A 30 -3.52 -27.69 -29.39
C GLU A 30 -4.42 -26.57 -29.95
N PRO A 31 -4.75 -26.58 -31.26
CA PRO A 31 -5.52 -25.50 -31.88
C PRO A 31 -7.02 -25.58 -31.55
N ILE A 32 -7.59 -24.42 -31.27
CA ILE A 32 -9.02 -24.21 -30.98
C ILE A 32 -9.85 -24.50 -32.23
N LYS A 33 -10.91 -25.31 -32.10
CA LYS A 33 -11.90 -25.57 -33.16
C LYS A 33 -12.81 -24.35 -33.34
N GLU A 34 -12.95 -23.90 -34.58
CA GLU A 34 -13.96 -22.93 -35.01
C GLU A 34 -15.37 -23.43 -34.70
N VAL A 35 -16.18 -22.58 -34.07
CA VAL A 35 -17.62 -22.78 -33.91
C VAL A 35 -18.32 -21.77 -34.81
N THR A 36 -19.03 -22.28 -35.82
CA THR A 36 -19.93 -21.54 -36.71
C THR A 36 -21.09 -20.93 -35.92
N LEU A 37 -21.32 -19.64 -36.14
CA LEU A 37 -22.52 -18.91 -35.73
C LEU A 37 -23.70 -19.32 -36.62
N ASP A 38 -24.77 -19.80 -36.00
CA ASP A 38 -26.08 -19.94 -36.65
C ASP A 38 -27.08 -19.03 -35.93
N GLU A 39 -27.86 -18.30 -36.72
CA GLU A 39 -28.74 -17.22 -36.31
C GLU A 39 -30.00 -17.74 -35.61
N GLY A 40 -30.36 -17.13 -34.48
CA GLY A 40 -31.61 -17.40 -33.79
C GLY A 40 -31.92 -16.36 -32.72
N MET A 41 -32.60 -15.27 -33.12
CA MET A 41 -33.26 -14.33 -32.20
C MET A 41 -34.33 -15.05 -31.38
N GLN A 42 -34.31 -14.88 -30.05
CA GLN A 42 -35.51 -14.66 -29.23
C GLN A 42 -35.15 -14.11 -27.84
N ASP A 43 -35.58 -12.86 -27.63
CA ASP A 43 -36.01 -12.15 -26.43
C ASP A 43 -35.63 -12.65 -25.03
N GLY A 44 -35.11 -11.70 -24.23
CA GLY A 44 -35.36 -11.65 -22.79
C GLY A 44 -34.15 -11.79 -21.87
N HIS A 45 -33.20 -10.85 -21.92
CA HIS A 45 -32.29 -10.64 -20.79
C HIS A 45 -32.72 -9.42 -19.99
N SER A 46 -33.40 -9.72 -18.88
CA SER A 46 -33.53 -8.85 -17.72
C SER A 46 -32.15 -8.34 -17.32
N LEU A 47 -31.99 -7.02 -17.28
CA LEU A 47 -30.99 -6.39 -16.44
C LEU A 47 -31.28 -6.88 -15.03
N THR A 48 -30.39 -7.67 -14.45
CA THR A 48 -30.57 -8.19 -13.10
C THR A 48 -30.43 -7.04 -12.11
N ASP A 49 -31.55 -6.74 -11.46
CA ASP A 49 -31.66 -5.87 -10.29
C ASP A 49 -30.64 -6.29 -9.21
N VAL A 50 -29.63 -5.46 -8.97
CA VAL A 50 -28.89 -5.49 -7.71
C VAL A 50 -29.89 -5.08 -6.63
N LYS A 51 -30.09 -5.93 -5.62
CA LYS A 51 -31.09 -5.66 -4.58
C LYS A 51 -30.58 -4.52 -3.69
N PRO A 52 -31.40 -3.49 -3.39
CA PRO A 52 -31.01 -2.35 -2.54
C PRO A 52 -30.42 -2.74 -1.17
N GLU A 53 -30.79 -3.92 -0.67
CA GLU A 53 -30.29 -4.47 0.60
C GLU A 53 -28.81 -4.87 0.55
N GLN A 54 -28.28 -5.29 -0.61
CA GLN A 54 -26.87 -5.64 -0.77
C GLN A 54 -25.99 -4.39 -0.87
N GLU A 55 -26.43 -3.37 -1.61
CA GLU A 55 -25.73 -2.07 -1.68
C GLU A 55 -25.67 -1.40 -0.31
N LEU A 56 -26.76 -1.45 0.47
CA LEU A 56 -26.78 -0.92 1.84
C LEU A 56 -25.83 -1.66 2.79
N GLN A 57 -25.64 -2.97 2.63
CA GLN A 57 -24.70 -3.76 3.42
C GLN A 57 -23.25 -3.47 3.03
N GLU A 58 -22.96 -3.37 1.73
CA GLU A 58 -21.62 -3.02 1.23
C GLU A 58 -21.21 -1.61 1.67
N VAL A 59 -22.11 -0.62 1.59
CA VAL A 59 -21.84 0.75 2.06
C VAL A 59 -21.54 0.79 3.56
N GLN A 60 -22.31 0.07 4.38
CA GLN A 60 -22.07 -0.02 5.83
C GLN A 60 -20.75 -0.72 6.16
N GLU A 61 -20.36 -1.70 5.37
CA GLU A 61 -19.11 -2.43 5.55
C GLU A 61 -17.90 -1.56 5.19
N VAL A 62 -17.95 -0.84 4.07
CA VAL A 62 -16.89 0.09 3.65
C VAL A 62 -16.70 1.19 4.70
N ASP A 63 -17.79 1.80 5.17
CA ASP A 63 -17.72 2.88 6.15
C ASP A 63 -17.12 2.43 7.49
N LYS A 64 -17.24 1.15 7.87
CA LYS A 64 -16.58 0.61 9.07
C LYS A 64 -15.05 0.74 8.99
N TYR A 65 -14.47 0.42 7.84
CA TYR A 65 -13.01 0.36 7.68
C TYR A 65 -12.35 1.73 7.43
N MET A 66 -13.15 2.71 7.01
CA MET A 66 -12.70 4.05 6.63
C MET A 66 -13.25 5.12 7.58
N SER A 67 -13.80 4.74 8.73
CA SER A 67 -14.35 5.70 9.70
C SER A 67 -13.21 6.40 10.44
N ASP A 68 -13.28 7.71 10.57
CA ASP A 68 -12.39 8.50 11.43
C ASP A 68 -13.06 9.85 11.78
N ASP A 69 -12.49 10.60 12.73
CA ASP A 69 -12.96 11.95 13.10
C ASP A 69 -11.96 13.08 12.75
N ILE A 70 -10.93 12.76 11.97
CA ILE A 70 -9.83 13.67 11.62
C ILE A 70 -9.79 14.05 10.13
N GLY A 71 -10.69 13.50 9.31
CA GLY A 71 -10.73 13.69 7.86
C GLY A 71 -9.71 12.83 7.11
N LEU A 72 -9.28 11.70 7.69
CA LEU A 72 -8.28 10.83 7.10
C LEU A 72 -8.83 10.13 5.84
N LYS A 73 -10.12 9.76 5.82
CA LYS A 73 -10.76 9.17 4.63
C LYS A 73 -10.61 10.08 3.41
N GLU A 74 -10.98 11.34 3.53
CA GLU A 74 -10.87 12.32 2.44
C GLU A 74 -9.43 12.52 2.00
N LYS A 75 -8.50 12.57 2.95
CA LYS A 75 -7.06 12.68 2.67
C LYS A 75 -6.53 11.47 1.90
N THR A 76 -6.89 10.26 2.32
CA THR A 76 -6.41 9.03 1.66
C THR A 76 -6.93 8.85 0.24
N ALA A 77 -8.07 9.45 -0.11
CA ALA A 77 -8.56 9.46 -1.48
C ALA A 77 -7.66 10.26 -2.44
N GLU A 78 -6.82 11.16 -1.92
CA GLU A 78 -5.90 11.99 -2.70
C GLU A 78 -4.56 11.28 -3.00
N PHE A 79 -4.26 10.12 -2.42
CA PHE A 79 -2.93 9.45 -2.52
C PHE A 79 -2.62 8.91 -3.94
N GLY A 80 -3.61 8.87 -4.82
CA GLY A 80 -3.43 8.56 -6.24
C GLY A 80 -3.24 9.81 -7.11
N ASP A 81 -3.33 11.01 -6.55
CA ASP A 81 -3.26 12.27 -7.29
C ASP A 81 -1.80 12.62 -7.65
N PRO A 82 -1.44 12.72 -8.94
CA PRO A 82 -0.11 13.15 -9.36
C PRO A 82 0.34 14.50 -8.78
N ASP A 83 -0.59 15.44 -8.57
CA ASP A 83 -0.27 16.76 -8.04
C ASP A 83 0.11 16.67 -6.57
N TYR A 84 -0.62 15.87 -5.77
CA TYR A 84 -0.28 15.63 -4.37
C TYR A 84 1.07 14.90 -4.22
N ILE A 85 1.33 13.88 -5.05
CA ILE A 85 2.66 13.24 -5.12
C ILE A 85 3.74 14.27 -5.52
N GLY A 86 3.39 15.24 -6.36
CA GLY A 86 4.24 16.38 -6.71
C GLY A 86 4.59 17.29 -5.53
N GLU A 87 3.65 17.52 -4.60
CA GLU A 87 3.87 18.25 -3.35
C GLU A 87 4.78 17.45 -2.41
N ILE A 88 4.51 16.15 -2.21
CA ILE A 88 5.35 15.25 -1.43
C ILE A 88 6.79 15.24 -1.96
N ARG A 89 6.95 15.20 -3.29
CA ARG A 89 8.25 15.30 -3.97
C ARG A 89 8.95 16.64 -3.68
N HIS A 90 8.22 17.75 -3.62
CA HIS A 90 8.80 19.06 -3.34
C HIS A 90 9.41 19.12 -1.94
N ASP A 91 8.70 18.54 -0.97
CA ASP A 91 9.08 18.58 0.44
C ASP A 91 10.08 17.47 0.83
N ASN A 92 10.30 16.47 -0.04
CA ASN A 92 11.18 15.35 0.23
C ASN A 92 12.25 15.14 -0.86
N GLU A 93 13.49 15.53 -0.54
CA GLU A 93 14.62 15.43 -1.46
C GLU A 93 14.90 13.99 -1.94
N LYS A 94 14.70 12.97 -1.08
CA LYS A 94 14.97 11.57 -1.46
C LYS A 94 13.94 11.09 -2.48
N ILE A 95 12.67 11.41 -2.29
CA ILE A 95 11.61 11.12 -3.27
C ILE A 95 11.93 11.84 -4.57
N ASN A 96 12.28 13.13 -4.51
CA ASN A 96 12.68 13.90 -5.68
C ASN A 96 13.84 13.26 -6.46
N GLN A 97 14.86 12.76 -5.76
CA GLN A 97 15.99 12.08 -6.42
C GLN A 97 15.57 10.79 -7.12
N VAL A 98 14.66 10.00 -6.55
CA VAL A 98 14.17 8.76 -7.17
C VAL A 98 13.36 9.08 -8.43
N LEU A 99 12.40 9.99 -8.34
CA LEU A 99 11.54 10.37 -9.47
C LEU A 99 12.33 11.07 -10.58
N SER A 100 13.26 11.97 -10.23
CA SER A 100 14.11 12.64 -11.22
C SER A 100 15.03 11.67 -11.97
N ARG A 101 15.45 10.56 -11.34
CA ARG A 101 16.22 9.50 -12.02
C ARG A 101 15.34 8.70 -12.97
N ALA A 102 14.10 8.42 -12.60
CA ALA A 102 13.14 7.76 -13.48
C ALA A 102 12.86 8.64 -14.73
N GLU A 103 12.63 9.94 -14.53
CA GLU A 103 12.47 10.93 -15.61
C GLU A 103 13.68 10.95 -16.54
N ALA A 104 14.89 11.11 -15.97
CA ALA A 104 16.11 11.11 -16.76
C ALA A 104 16.32 9.79 -17.50
N SER A 105 15.94 8.66 -16.93
CA SER A 105 16.01 7.35 -17.60
C SER A 105 15.12 7.33 -18.84
N LEU A 106 13.86 7.73 -18.70
CA LEU A 106 12.87 7.71 -19.78
C LEU A 106 13.17 8.75 -20.87
N GLN A 107 13.70 9.92 -20.50
CA GLN A 107 14.12 10.95 -21.46
C GLN A 107 15.34 10.53 -22.28
N ASN A 108 16.26 9.74 -21.71
CA ASN A 108 17.46 9.27 -22.41
C ASN A 108 17.23 8.01 -23.25
N ASP A 109 16.28 7.15 -22.86
CA ASP A 109 15.96 5.89 -23.55
C ASP A 109 14.44 5.65 -23.51
N SER A 110 13.78 5.90 -24.64
CA SER A 110 12.33 5.71 -24.78
C SER A 110 11.94 4.28 -25.22
N SER A 111 12.82 3.29 -25.08
CA SER A 111 12.51 1.91 -25.44
C SER A 111 11.52 1.27 -24.47
N ASP A 112 10.71 0.33 -24.98
CA ASP A 112 9.75 -0.44 -24.18
C ASP A 112 10.41 -1.15 -22.99
N LEU A 113 11.64 -1.64 -23.18
CA LEU A 113 12.40 -2.30 -22.12
C LEU A 113 12.77 -1.32 -20.99
N ASN A 114 13.16 -0.09 -21.32
CA ASN A 114 13.45 0.91 -20.31
C ASN A 114 12.16 1.36 -19.60
N TYR A 115 11.06 1.53 -20.34
CA TYR A 115 9.74 1.80 -19.77
C TYR A 115 9.34 0.75 -18.74
N GLN A 116 9.43 -0.54 -19.09
CA GLN A 116 9.12 -1.65 -18.18
C GLN A 116 9.99 -1.61 -16.91
N ARG A 117 11.30 -1.38 -17.06
CA ARG A 117 12.22 -1.27 -15.91
C ARG A 117 11.87 -0.11 -14.98
N VAL A 118 11.55 1.05 -15.54
CA VAL A 118 11.16 2.23 -14.75
C VAL A 118 9.82 1.96 -14.06
N SER A 119 8.85 1.39 -14.78
CA SER A 119 7.55 1.01 -14.22
C SER A 119 7.70 0.03 -13.05
N GLU A 120 8.51 -1.02 -13.17
CA GLU A 120 8.77 -1.99 -12.09
C GLU A 120 9.49 -1.36 -10.89
N ASN A 121 10.38 -0.39 -11.14
CA ASN A 121 11.05 0.35 -10.07
C ASN A 121 10.08 1.22 -9.29
N LEU A 122 9.20 1.95 -9.98
CA LEU A 122 8.17 2.78 -9.34
C LEU A 122 7.12 1.93 -8.64
N GLU A 123 6.76 0.78 -9.21
CA GLU A 123 5.85 -0.18 -8.59
C GLU A 123 6.36 -0.66 -7.23
N ARG A 124 7.67 -0.90 -7.10
CA ARG A 124 8.30 -1.21 -5.80
C ARG A 124 8.40 0.00 -4.87
N TYR A 125 8.44 1.20 -5.43
CA TYR A 125 8.59 2.44 -4.67
C TYR A 125 7.28 3.00 -4.12
N LYS A 126 6.13 2.54 -4.63
CA LYS A 126 4.81 3.03 -4.23
C LYS A 126 4.52 2.91 -2.73
N GLY A 127 5.05 1.87 -2.07
CA GLY A 127 4.93 1.71 -0.62
C GLY A 127 5.55 2.89 0.13
N THR A 128 6.73 3.34 -0.31
CA THR A 128 7.40 4.50 0.28
C THR A 128 6.64 5.80 0.04
N ILE A 129 6.03 5.98 -1.14
CA ILE A 129 5.17 7.15 -1.39
C ILE A 129 3.96 7.14 -0.47
N PHE A 130 3.28 6.00 -0.37
CA PHE A 130 2.13 5.79 0.50
C PHE A 130 2.44 6.10 1.97
N GLU A 131 3.61 5.66 2.48
CA GLU A 131 4.09 6.01 3.83
C GLU A 131 4.27 7.53 4.01
N HIS A 132 4.79 8.22 3.00
CA HIS A 132 5.00 9.67 3.06
C HIS A 132 3.70 10.46 3.00
N GLU A 133 2.73 10.00 2.22
CA GLU A 133 1.39 10.59 2.16
C GLU A 133 0.64 10.41 3.50
N LEU A 134 0.82 9.28 4.18
CA LEU A 134 0.31 9.08 5.54
C LEU A 134 0.94 10.06 6.54
N LYS A 135 2.27 10.21 6.48
CA LYS A 135 2.99 11.19 7.31
C LYS A 135 2.47 12.60 7.09
N ASP A 136 2.29 12.99 5.83
CA ASP A 136 1.81 14.32 5.49
C ASP A 136 0.38 14.56 5.97
N SER A 137 -0.51 13.58 5.76
CA SER A 137 -1.92 13.65 6.16
C SER A 137 -2.12 13.75 7.67
N LEU A 138 -1.19 13.22 8.47
CA LEU A 138 -1.28 13.16 9.92
C LEU A 138 -0.38 14.20 10.62
N LYS A 139 0.45 14.95 9.90
CA LYS A 139 1.47 15.84 10.49
C LYS A 139 0.89 16.90 11.42
N ASP A 140 -0.29 17.43 11.10
CA ASP A 140 -0.94 18.49 11.88
C ASP A 140 -1.75 17.93 13.07
N LYS A 141 -1.86 16.61 13.19
CA LYS A 141 -2.60 15.92 14.26
C LYS A 141 -1.73 15.49 15.42
N PHE A 142 -0.41 15.51 15.24
CA PHE A 142 0.58 15.09 16.23
C PHE A 142 1.63 16.17 16.44
N GLU A 143 2.32 16.16 17.57
CA GLU A 143 3.40 17.11 17.87
C GLU A 143 4.64 16.84 17.01
N ILE A 144 4.93 15.56 16.74
CA ILE A 144 6.11 15.14 15.98
C ILE A 144 5.75 13.99 15.04
N VAL A 145 6.20 14.08 13.80
CA VAL A 145 6.26 12.95 12.86
C VAL A 145 7.71 12.48 12.79
N GLU A 146 7.98 11.21 13.08
CA GLU A 146 9.35 10.71 13.01
C GLU A 146 9.81 10.48 11.56
N ASP A 147 10.91 11.15 11.20
CA ASP A 147 11.55 11.02 9.89
C ASP A 147 12.31 9.70 9.72
N LYS A 148 12.70 9.05 10.83
CA LYS A 148 13.52 7.83 10.82
C LYS A 148 12.77 6.69 11.48
N GLN A 149 12.66 5.59 10.75
CA GLN A 149 12.17 4.33 11.33
C GLN A 149 13.09 3.88 12.46
N GLN A 150 12.52 3.66 13.64
CA GLN A 150 13.24 3.14 14.81
C GLN A 150 13.28 1.61 14.76
N ILE A 151 14.44 1.04 15.09
CA ILE A 151 14.57 -0.42 15.25
C ILE A 151 14.02 -0.80 16.62
N VAL A 152 13.03 -1.67 16.64
CA VAL A 152 12.42 -2.22 17.85
C VAL A 152 12.65 -3.73 17.88
N SER A 153 13.15 -4.25 19.00
CA SER A 153 13.31 -5.69 19.19
C SER A 153 11.97 -6.37 19.47
N THR A 154 11.70 -7.50 18.82
CA THR A 154 10.53 -8.34 19.02
C THR A 154 10.95 -9.78 19.33
N GLU A 155 10.00 -10.64 19.71
CA GLU A 155 10.27 -12.07 19.92
C GLU A 155 10.80 -12.77 18.64
N TRP A 156 10.58 -12.15 17.46
CA TRP A 156 10.97 -12.67 16.16
C TRP A 156 12.20 -11.98 15.54
N GLY A 157 12.84 -11.06 16.27
CA GLY A 157 14.02 -10.34 15.82
C GLY A 157 13.89 -8.84 15.99
N GLU A 158 13.97 -8.10 14.89
CA GLU A 158 13.86 -6.64 14.87
C GLU A 158 12.75 -6.23 13.89
N THR A 159 11.95 -5.25 14.27
CA THR A 159 10.96 -4.61 13.41
C THR A 159 11.18 -3.10 13.37
N LYS A 160 10.59 -2.46 12.37
CA LYS A 160 10.63 -1.02 12.15
C LYS A 160 9.23 -0.57 11.77
N PRO A 161 8.52 0.17 12.64
CA PRO A 161 7.26 0.78 12.27
C PRO A 161 7.47 1.73 11.08
N ASP A 162 6.57 1.70 10.11
CA ASP A 162 6.68 2.52 8.90
C ASP A 162 6.49 4.01 9.21
N VAL A 163 5.50 4.32 10.05
CA VAL A 163 5.22 5.67 10.53
C VAL A 163 5.11 5.68 12.06
N VAL A 164 5.76 6.66 12.68
CA VAL A 164 5.66 6.91 14.13
C VAL A 164 5.30 8.37 14.32
N LEU A 165 4.21 8.60 15.05
CA LEU A 165 3.64 9.91 15.33
C LEU A 165 3.59 10.09 16.84
N ARG A 166 4.13 11.19 17.35
CA ARG A 166 4.27 11.44 18.79
C ARG A 166 3.34 12.53 19.26
N GLY A 167 2.70 12.30 20.40
CA GLY A 167 1.89 13.29 21.10
C GLY A 167 0.72 13.80 20.27
N ALA A 168 -0.39 13.06 20.25
CA ALA A 168 -1.63 13.52 19.61
C ALA A 168 -2.04 14.90 20.17
N GLN A 169 -2.38 15.85 19.30
CA GLN A 169 -2.70 17.22 19.72
C GLN A 169 -4.10 17.34 20.34
N GLU A 170 -4.99 16.41 19.99
CA GLU A 170 -6.36 16.27 20.46
C GLU A 170 -6.70 14.78 20.65
N ASP A 171 -7.86 14.48 21.22
CA ASP A 171 -8.38 13.11 21.22
C ASP A 171 -8.80 12.76 19.78
N ILE A 172 -8.34 11.62 19.27
CA ILE A 172 -8.51 11.19 17.88
C ILE A 172 -9.16 9.81 17.86
N ARG A 173 -10.05 9.57 16.91
CA ARG A 173 -10.62 8.26 16.62
C ARG A 173 -10.37 7.86 15.17
N ILE A 174 -9.73 6.72 14.99
CA ILE A 174 -9.52 6.09 13.68
C ILE A 174 -10.09 4.68 13.75
N GLY A 175 -11.26 4.49 13.12
CA GLY A 175 -12.04 3.26 13.17
C GLY A 175 -12.43 2.89 14.61
N GLY A 176 -11.92 1.73 15.05
CA GLY A 176 -12.06 1.24 16.42
C GLY A 176 -11.01 1.74 17.40
N LEU A 177 -9.96 2.41 16.92
CA LEU A 177 -8.86 2.90 17.75
C LEU A 177 -9.19 4.29 18.30
N GLU A 178 -9.06 4.46 19.62
CA GLU A 178 -9.12 5.75 20.30
C GLU A 178 -7.71 6.13 20.77
N ILE A 179 -7.25 7.32 20.41
CA ILE A 179 -5.96 7.88 20.78
C ILE A 179 -6.23 9.12 21.63
N LYS A 180 -5.77 9.13 22.87
CA LYS A 180 -5.96 10.31 23.73
C LYS A 180 -4.91 11.37 23.43
N LYS A 181 -5.26 12.63 23.68
CA LYS A 181 -4.32 13.75 23.59
C LYS A 181 -3.03 13.42 24.37
N GLY A 182 -1.89 13.60 23.70
CA GLY A 182 -0.55 13.33 24.21
C GLY A 182 -0.07 11.89 24.02
N GLU A 183 -0.89 10.97 23.50
CA GLU A 183 -0.45 9.62 23.18
C GLU A 183 0.18 9.51 21.79
N ASP A 184 1.00 8.49 21.61
CA ASP A 184 1.69 8.19 20.36
C ASP A 184 0.86 7.23 19.49
N LEU A 185 1.11 7.26 18.18
CA LEU A 185 0.54 6.35 17.19
C LEU A 185 1.66 5.72 16.35
N TYR A 186 1.59 4.40 16.22
CA TYR A 186 2.48 3.58 15.40
C TYR A 186 1.69 2.96 14.26
N ILE A 187 2.20 3.11 13.03
CA ILE A 187 1.52 2.62 11.83
C ILE A 187 2.43 1.66 11.06
N GLU A 188 1.84 0.53 10.67
CA GLU A 188 2.35 -0.34 9.62
C GLU A 188 1.52 -0.11 8.36
N ALA A 189 2.16 0.17 7.23
CA ALA A 189 1.49 0.57 5.99
C ALA A 189 1.72 -0.46 4.87
N LYS A 190 0.66 -0.80 4.14
CA LYS A 190 0.74 -1.72 2.99
C LYS A 190 -0.06 -1.21 1.81
N CYS A 191 0.65 -0.88 0.73
CA CYS A 191 0.08 -0.51 -0.55
C CYS A 191 0.30 -1.64 -1.57
N GLY A 192 -0.74 -2.40 -1.89
CA GLY A 192 -0.64 -3.50 -2.85
C GLY A 192 -1.97 -4.17 -3.16
N SER A 193 -1.94 -5.09 -4.12
CA SER A 193 -3.13 -5.85 -4.54
C SER A 193 -3.68 -6.71 -3.39
N PRO A 194 -4.90 -7.29 -3.54
CA PRO A 194 -5.46 -8.17 -2.52
C PRO A 194 -4.53 -9.36 -2.21
N GLU A 195 -3.90 -9.96 -3.22
CA GLU A 195 -2.95 -11.06 -3.05
C GLU A 195 -1.70 -10.63 -2.30
N TYR A 196 -1.17 -9.44 -2.62
CA TYR A 196 -0.02 -8.89 -1.89
C TYR A 196 -0.37 -8.70 -0.42
N ILE A 197 -1.47 -8.02 -0.10
CA ILE A 197 -1.90 -7.78 1.27
C ILE A 197 -2.08 -9.10 2.02
N ARG A 198 -2.73 -10.09 1.38
CA ARG A 198 -2.92 -11.43 1.95
C ARG A 198 -1.60 -12.11 2.30
N ASN A 199 -0.61 -12.02 1.42
CA ASN A 199 0.71 -12.61 1.65
C ASN A 199 1.46 -11.90 2.78
N GLU A 200 1.25 -10.59 2.93
CA GLU A 200 1.89 -9.77 3.97
C GLU A 200 1.23 -9.90 5.34
N MET A 201 0.00 -10.41 5.47
CA MET A 201 -0.72 -10.54 6.75
C MET A 201 0.12 -11.20 7.86
N GLY A 202 0.86 -12.26 7.55
CA GLY A 202 1.73 -12.93 8.51
C GLY A 202 2.94 -12.09 8.95
N HIS A 203 3.43 -11.22 8.06
CA HIS A 203 4.51 -10.27 8.35
C HIS A 203 4.00 -9.10 9.19
N ILE A 204 2.86 -8.52 8.81
CA ILE A 204 2.20 -7.42 9.54
C ILE A 204 1.98 -7.82 11.01
N LEU A 205 1.47 -9.04 11.25
CA LEU A 205 1.24 -9.54 12.62
C LEU A 205 2.52 -9.58 13.48
N LYS A 206 3.69 -9.77 12.89
CA LYS A 206 4.98 -9.74 13.60
C LYS A 206 5.47 -8.31 13.79
N GLN A 207 5.22 -7.44 12.81
CA GLN A 207 5.68 -6.05 12.84
C GLN A 207 4.95 -5.24 13.91
N VAL A 208 3.62 -5.41 14.03
CA VAL A 208 2.83 -4.70 15.04
C VAL A 208 3.17 -5.07 16.48
N GLU A 209 3.86 -6.19 16.72
CA GLU A 209 4.38 -6.54 18.05
C GLU A 209 5.45 -5.55 18.56
N GLY A 210 6.12 -4.84 17.65
CA GLY A 210 7.06 -3.78 18.02
C GLY A 210 6.43 -2.41 18.20
N HIS A 211 5.09 -2.29 18.16
CA HIS A 211 4.42 -1.01 18.40
C HIS A 211 4.26 -0.80 19.91
N GLU A 212 4.83 0.28 20.45
CA GLU A 212 4.79 0.58 21.88
C GLU A 212 3.63 1.53 22.23
N GLY A 213 2.39 1.14 21.92
CA GLY A 213 1.21 1.95 22.21
C GLY A 213 0.08 1.77 21.22
N ASN A 214 -0.58 2.87 20.84
CA ASN A 214 -1.65 2.83 19.85
C ASN A 214 -1.10 2.34 18.52
N SER A 215 -1.69 1.27 18.01
CA SER A 215 -1.18 0.54 16.85
C SER A 215 -2.25 0.46 15.77
N LEU A 216 -1.86 0.88 14.56
CA LEU A 216 -2.72 0.90 13.39
C LEU A 216 -2.03 0.21 12.22
N VAL A 217 -2.78 -0.60 11.49
CA VAL A 217 -2.40 -1.13 10.18
C VAL A 217 -3.20 -0.39 9.14
N VAL A 218 -2.52 0.30 8.23
CA VAL A 218 -3.15 1.00 7.11
C VAL A 218 -2.91 0.22 5.82
N VAL A 219 -3.98 -0.19 5.16
CA VAL A 219 -3.93 -0.93 3.89
C VAL A 219 -4.71 -0.21 2.81
N THR A 220 -4.37 -0.41 1.54
CA THR A 220 -5.18 0.10 0.41
C THR A 220 -6.53 -0.59 0.33
N LYS A 221 -7.47 0.06 -0.38
CA LYS A 221 -8.86 -0.38 -0.59
C LYS A 221 -8.99 -1.79 -1.14
N ASP A 222 -7.96 -2.26 -1.85
CA ASP A 222 -7.79 -3.64 -2.33
C ASP A 222 -8.03 -4.69 -1.23
N TYR A 223 -7.79 -4.36 0.05
CA TYR A 223 -8.09 -5.24 1.17
C TYR A 223 -9.54 -5.71 1.19
N LEU A 224 -10.49 -4.86 0.79
CA LEU A 224 -11.93 -5.17 0.82
C LEU A 224 -12.33 -6.24 -0.20
N GLU A 225 -11.49 -6.50 -1.21
CA GLU A 225 -11.68 -7.59 -2.18
C GLU A 225 -11.36 -8.97 -1.58
N LEU A 226 -10.68 -9.02 -0.43
CA LEU A 226 -10.50 -10.25 0.32
C LEU A 226 -11.83 -10.74 0.90
N SER A 227 -12.00 -12.06 0.95
CA SER A 227 -13.23 -12.63 1.51
C SER A 227 -13.43 -12.21 2.97
N PRO A 228 -14.68 -11.96 3.41
CA PRO A 228 -14.96 -11.53 4.78
C PRO A 228 -14.38 -12.45 5.86
N GLU A 229 -14.31 -13.76 5.60
CA GLU A 229 -13.71 -14.74 6.52
C GLU A 229 -12.20 -14.50 6.72
N VAL A 230 -11.47 -14.22 5.64
CA VAL A 230 -10.03 -13.93 5.70
C VAL A 230 -9.80 -12.61 6.43
N ARG A 231 -10.61 -11.59 6.14
CA ARG A 231 -10.54 -10.29 6.82
C ARG A 231 -10.82 -10.42 8.31
N ALA A 232 -11.89 -11.10 8.69
CA ALA A 232 -12.29 -11.30 10.08
C ALA A 232 -11.23 -12.08 10.91
N ASP A 233 -10.63 -13.13 10.35
CA ASP A 233 -9.55 -13.87 11.02
C ASP A 233 -8.30 -12.98 11.23
N PHE A 234 -7.94 -12.17 10.23
CA PHE A 234 -6.83 -11.23 10.34
C PHE A 234 -7.10 -10.11 11.36
N GLU A 235 -8.28 -9.49 11.31
CA GLU A 235 -8.73 -8.47 12.27
C GLU A 235 -8.70 -8.98 13.70
N LYS A 236 -9.16 -10.21 13.92
CA LYS A 236 -9.11 -10.85 15.23
C LYS A 236 -7.67 -10.97 15.75
N LYS A 237 -6.74 -11.43 14.90
CA LYS A 237 -5.32 -11.57 15.26
C LYS A 237 -4.64 -10.23 15.51
N LEU A 238 -5.02 -9.18 14.78
CA LEU A 238 -4.57 -7.80 15.04
C LEU A 238 -5.08 -7.31 16.39
N ALA A 239 -6.37 -7.50 16.68
CA ALA A 239 -6.97 -7.09 17.94
C ALA A 239 -6.33 -7.79 19.16
N GLU A 240 -5.99 -9.09 19.03
CA GLU A 240 -5.23 -9.83 20.04
C GLU A 240 -3.84 -9.23 20.33
N LYS A 241 -3.29 -8.45 19.39
CA LYS A 241 -2.03 -7.70 19.52
C LYS A 241 -2.23 -6.22 19.85
N GLY A 242 -3.46 -5.78 20.12
CA GLY A 242 -3.78 -4.38 20.39
C GLY A 242 -3.71 -3.47 19.17
N SER A 243 -3.71 -4.03 17.95
CA SER A 243 -3.66 -3.30 16.70
C SER A 243 -5.03 -3.25 16.01
N HIS A 244 -5.29 -2.16 15.29
CA HIS A 244 -6.53 -1.95 14.54
C HIS A 244 -6.22 -1.82 13.05
N ILE A 245 -7.18 -2.15 12.21
CA ILE A 245 -7.05 -1.96 10.76
C ILE A 245 -7.83 -0.71 10.33
N TYR A 246 -7.22 0.03 9.40
CA TYR A 246 -7.84 1.12 8.68
C TYR A 246 -7.58 0.93 7.18
N VAL A 247 -8.59 1.17 6.36
CA VAL A 247 -8.48 1.04 4.90
C VAL A 247 -8.40 2.44 4.31
N ALA A 248 -7.30 2.75 3.63
CA ALA A 248 -7.15 3.98 2.87
C ALA A 248 -8.10 3.95 1.66
N ASP A 249 -8.78 5.06 1.37
CA ASP A 249 -9.73 5.16 0.25
C ASP A 249 -9.03 5.35 -1.10
N VAL A 250 -8.03 4.52 -1.36
CA VAL A 250 -7.24 4.47 -2.59
C VAL A 250 -6.84 3.03 -2.86
N THR A 251 -6.83 2.63 -4.12
CA THR A 251 -6.31 1.34 -4.55
C THR A 251 -4.81 1.42 -4.83
N ALA A 252 -4.13 0.29 -4.73
CA ALA A 252 -2.72 0.21 -5.06
C ALA A 252 -2.43 0.55 -6.53
N SER A 253 -3.39 0.31 -7.44
CA SER A 253 -3.29 0.68 -8.84
C SER A 253 -3.40 2.19 -9.06
N GLU A 254 -4.24 2.88 -8.29
CA GLU A 254 -4.35 4.35 -8.34
C GLU A 254 -3.05 5.00 -7.88
N VAL A 255 -2.46 4.53 -6.77
CA VAL A 255 -1.15 5.02 -6.31
C VAL A 255 -0.07 4.78 -7.36
N SER A 256 0.00 3.57 -7.96
CA SER A 256 0.97 3.28 -9.02
C SER A 256 0.79 4.18 -10.25
N THR A 257 -0.47 4.43 -10.65
CA THR A 257 -0.80 5.29 -11.79
C THR A 257 -0.47 6.74 -11.50
N GLY A 258 -0.85 7.25 -10.34
CA GLY A 258 -0.52 8.58 -9.85
C GLY A 258 0.97 8.82 -9.82
N LEU A 259 1.71 7.87 -9.25
CA LEU A 259 3.17 7.93 -9.16
C LEU A 259 3.83 8.01 -10.53
N PHE A 260 3.38 7.19 -11.49
CA PHE A 260 3.91 7.25 -12.85
C PHE A 260 3.54 8.57 -13.55
N ASN A 261 2.31 9.05 -13.37
CA ASN A 261 1.84 10.30 -13.97
C ASN A 261 2.44 11.56 -13.31
N SER A 262 3.02 11.45 -12.12
CA SER A 262 3.74 12.55 -11.44
C SER A 262 5.10 12.86 -12.07
N LEU A 263 5.59 12.01 -12.98
CA LEU A 263 6.85 12.21 -13.69
C LEU A 263 6.74 13.41 -14.66
N ARG A 264 7.75 14.28 -14.63
CA ARG A 264 7.89 15.47 -15.49
C ARG A 264 8.59 15.10 -16.81
N LEU A 265 7.90 14.30 -17.62
CA LEU A 265 8.40 13.81 -18.92
C LEU A 265 8.28 14.83 -20.05
#